data_AF-A0A086PBB8-F1
#
_entry.id   AF-A0A086PBB8-F1
#
_cell.length_a   1.000
_cell.length_b   1.000
_cell.length_c   1.000
_cell.angle_alpha   90.00
_cell.angle_beta   90.00
_cell.angle_gamma   90.00
#
_symmetry.space_group_name_H-M   'P 1'
#
loop_
_entity.id
_entity.type
_entity.pdbx_description
1 polymer ?
#
loop_
_entity_poly.entity_id
_entity_poly.type
_entity_poly.pdbx_seq_one_letter_code
_entity_poly.pdbx_strand_id
1 'polypeptide(L)'
;MMETAEERSAYGRYLASRRKPENINRRGRPAGTPDGWNHSAVQVARLAAEVEAEKLIKRLIKQGAIAADDAKGIAATKKALVMVRCPGRLRDRRRAAKRLLQHYHPNISGLL
;
A
#
# COMPACT_ATOMS: atom_id res chain seq x y z
N MET A 1 1.54 20.77 -31.50
CA MET A 1 0.29 21.29 -30.90
C MET A 1 -0.86 20.59 -31.62
N MET A 2 -2.04 20.41 -31.02
CA MET A 2 -3.19 19.94 -31.81
C MET A 2 -3.69 21.09 -32.68
N GLU A 3 -3.76 20.88 -33.99
CA GLU A 3 -3.91 21.95 -34.97
C GLU A 3 -5.38 22.17 -35.35
N THR A 4 -6.18 21.11 -35.32
CA THR A 4 -7.59 21.16 -35.74
C THR A 4 -8.56 21.22 -34.55
N ALA A 5 -9.78 21.71 -34.79
CA ALA A 5 -10.85 21.70 -33.80
C ALA A 5 -11.33 20.27 -33.49
N GLU A 6 -11.29 19.39 -34.49
CA GLU A 6 -11.68 17.98 -34.38
C GLU A 6 -10.70 17.19 -33.50
N GLU A 7 -9.39 17.41 -33.66
CA GLU A 7 -8.36 16.82 -32.80
C GLU A 7 -8.53 17.23 -31.34
N ARG A 8 -8.79 18.51 -31.09
CA ARG A 8 -9.05 19.03 -29.73
C ARG A 8 -10.31 18.41 -29.13
N SER A 9 -11.37 18.23 -29.92
CA SER A 9 -12.62 17.57 -29.51
C SER A 9 -12.42 16.08 -29.23
N ALA A 10 -11.69 15.37 -30.09
CA ALA A 10 -11.35 13.95 -29.92
C ALA A 10 -10.48 13.74 -28.67
N TYR A 11 -9.51 14.62 -28.44
CA TYR A 11 -8.67 14.58 -27.24
C TYR A 11 -9.46 14.89 -25.96
N GLY A 12 -10.39 15.85 -26.02
CA GLY A 12 -11.33 16.10 -24.93
C GLY A 12 -12.18 14.86 -24.58
N ARG A 13 -12.72 14.19 -25.60
CA ARG A 13 -13.47 12.93 -25.45
C ARG A 13 -12.59 11.80 -24.89
N TYR A 14 -11.35 11.68 -25.35
CA TYR A 14 -10.38 10.73 -24.81
C TYR A 14 -10.08 11.00 -23.33
N LEU A 15 -9.77 12.24 -22.95
CA LEU A 15 -9.53 12.62 -21.56
C LEU A 15 -10.75 12.37 -20.66
N ALA A 16 -11.95 12.68 -21.15
CA ALA A 16 -13.20 12.38 -20.44
C ALA A 16 -13.41 10.88 -20.26
N SER A 17 -13.10 10.06 -21.28
CA SER A 17 -13.20 8.60 -21.19
C SER A 17 -12.28 8.02 -20.12
N ARG A 18 -11.09 8.60 -19.89
CA ARG A 18 -10.16 8.17 -18.83
C ARG A 18 -10.64 8.49 -17.42
N ARG A 19 -11.59 9.44 -17.28
CA ARG A 19 -12.20 9.81 -15.99
C ARG A 19 -13.43 8.98 -15.64
N LYS A 20 -13.88 8.08 -16.53
CA LYS A 20 -14.99 7.17 -16.23
C LYS A 20 -14.60 6.19 -15.11
N PRO A 21 -15.47 5.90 -14.13
CA PRO A 21 -15.18 4.99 -13.01
C PRO A 21 -14.67 3.63 -13.47
N GLU A 22 -15.22 3.07 -14.55
CA GLU A 22 -14.77 1.80 -15.12
C GLU A 22 -13.30 1.85 -15.58
N ASN A 23 -12.85 2.97 -16.15
CA ASN A 23 -11.48 3.15 -16.65
C ASN A 23 -10.50 3.59 -15.55
N ILE A 24 -10.99 4.24 -14.49
CA ILE A 24 -10.23 4.52 -13.26
C ILE A 24 -9.94 3.20 -12.52
N ASN A 25 -10.93 2.30 -12.46
CA ASN A 25 -10.81 0.99 -11.84
C ASN A 25 -10.00 0.00 -12.70
N ARG A 26 -9.81 0.29 -14.00
CA ARG A 26 -8.85 -0.37 -14.90
C ARG A 26 -7.41 0.15 -14.75
N ARG A 27 -7.08 0.96 -13.74
CA ARG A 27 -5.69 1.09 -13.31
C ARG A 27 -5.17 -0.34 -13.13
N GLY A 28 -4.30 -0.78 -14.02
CA GLY A 28 -3.79 -2.14 -14.04
C GLY A 28 -3.20 -2.53 -12.68
N ARG A 29 -2.74 -3.77 -12.58
CA ARG A 29 -2.08 -4.28 -11.37
C ARG A 29 -1.11 -3.23 -10.81
N PRO A 30 -1.18 -2.86 -9.52
CA PRO A 30 -0.24 -1.92 -8.93
C PRO A 30 1.19 -2.36 -9.26
N ALA A 31 2.02 -1.47 -9.80
CA ALA A 31 3.36 -1.85 -10.25
C ALA A 31 4.10 -2.68 -9.18
N GLY A 32 4.86 -3.70 -9.57
CA GLY A 32 5.61 -4.55 -8.62
C GLY A 32 4.79 -5.51 -7.76
N THR A 33 3.46 -5.57 -7.90
CA THR A 33 2.70 -6.76 -7.46
C THR A 33 3.13 -7.94 -8.36
N PRO A 34 3.06 -9.24 -8.00
CA PRO A 34 3.34 -10.39 -8.89
C PRO A 34 2.21 -10.75 -9.87
N ASP A 35 2.53 -11.54 -10.92
CA ASP A 35 1.55 -12.04 -11.89
C ASP A 35 0.46 -12.90 -11.20
N GLY A 36 -0.78 -12.78 -11.66
CA GLY A 36 -1.96 -13.42 -11.04
C GLY A 36 -2.72 -12.55 -10.02
N TRP A 37 -2.18 -11.40 -9.60
CA TRP A 37 -2.87 -10.48 -8.69
C TRP A 37 -3.56 -9.32 -9.43
N ASN A 38 -4.89 -9.25 -9.35
CA ASN A 38 -5.66 -8.09 -9.79
C ASN A 38 -5.78 -7.03 -8.67
N HIS A 39 -6.17 -5.80 -9.02
CA HIS A 39 -6.29 -4.71 -8.04
C HIS A 39 -7.26 -5.07 -6.89
N SER A 40 -8.40 -5.68 -7.20
CA SER A 40 -9.39 -6.09 -6.21
C SER A 40 -8.83 -7.11 -5.22
N ALA A 41 -8.08 -8.10 -5.68
CA ALA A 41 -7.43 -9.11 -4.86
C ALA A 41 -6.38 -8.47 -3.92
N VAL A 42 -5.62 -7.49 -4.41
CA VAL A 42 -4.67 -6.73 -3.56
C VAL A 42 -5.42 -5.97 -2.46
N GLN A 43 -6.54 -5.33 -2.79
CA GLN A 43 -7.34 -4.61 -1.79
C GLN A 43 -7.96 -5.54 -0.75
N VAL A 44 -8.49 -6.69 -1.19
CA VAL A 44 -9.05 -7.71 -0.29
C VAL A 44 -7.97 -8.25 0.67
N ALA A 45 -6.79 -8.60 0.13
CA ALA A 45 -5.67 -9.06 0.96
C ALA A 45 -5.22 -8.00 1.95
N ARG A 46 -5.20 -6.72 1.54
CA ARG A 46 -4.86 -5.60 2.41
C ARG A 46 -5.84 -5.45 3.56
N LEU A 47 -7.14 -5.49 3.28
CA LEU A 47 -8.17 -5.33 4.29
C LEU A 47 -8.15 -6.49 5.29
N ALA A 48 -7.97 -7.73 4.80
CA ALA A 48 -7.77 -8.90 5.64
C ALA A 48 -6.53 -8.76 6.55
N ALA A 49 -5.40 -8.31 6.00
CA ALA A 49 -4.17 -8.11 6.75
C ALA A 49 -4.30 -7.00 7.81
N GLU A 50 -5.06 -5.94 7.53
CA GLU A 50 -5.33 -4.88 8.50
C GLU A 50 -6.16 -5.38 9.69
N VAL A 51 -7.18 -6.22 9.45
CA VAL A 51 -7.97 -6.86 10.50
C VAL A 51 -7.13 -7.84 11.33
N GLU A 52 -6.29 -8.65 10.69
CA GLU A 52 -5.36 -9.53 11.38
C GLU A 52 -4.37 -8.75 12.26
N ALA A 53 -3.88 -7.61 11.75
CA ALA A 53 -2.95 -6.76 12.47
C ALA A 53 -3.58 -6.20 13.74
N GLU A 54 -4.82 -5.75 13.67
CA GLU A 54 -5.54 -5.24 14.84
C GLU A 54 -5.74 -6.32 15.91
N LYS A 55 -6.06 -7.56 15.51
CA LYS A 55 -6.15 -8.70 16.43
C LYS A 55 -4.80 -9.05 17.05
N LEU A 56 -3.73 -8.98 16.28
CA LEU A 56 -2.37 -9.22 16.78
C LEU A 56 -1.95 -8.13 17.78
N ILE A 57 -2.13 -6.86 17.44
CA ILE A 57 -1.80 -5.72 18.31
C ILE A 57 -2.54 -5.82 19.64
N LYS A 58 -3.85 -6.11 19.63
CA LYS A 58 -4.62 -6.32 20.87
C LYS A 58 -4.03 -7.42 21.75
N ARG A 59 -3.57 -8.52 21.16
CA ARG A 59 -2.90 -9.60 21.90
C ARG A 59 -1.54 -9.17 22.46
N LEU A 60 -0.74 -8.47 21.66
CA LEU A 60 0.58 -7.97 22.07
C LEU A 60 0.48 -6.94 23.20
N ILE A 61 -0.52 -6.06 23.15
CA ILE A 61 -0.82 -5.12 24.25
C ILE A 61 -1.21 -5.89 25.51
N LYS A 62 -2.12 -6.87 25.40
CA LYS A 62 -2.54 -7.71 26.55
C LYS A 62 -1.36 -8.48 27.16
N GLN A 63 -0.38 -8.86 26.36
CA GLN A 63 0.83 -9.57 26.79
C GLN A 63 1.93 -8.64 27.32
N GLY A 64 1.75 -7.32 27.26
CA GLY A 64 2.75 -6.33 27.67
C GLY A 64 3.92 -6.18 26.69
N ALA A 65 3.85 -6.79 25.50
CA ALA A 65 4.89 -6.69 24.48
C ALA A 65 4.88 -5.34 23.74
N ILE A 66 3.72 -4.67 23.71
CA ILE A 66 3.55 -3.30 23.19
C ILE A 66 2.79 -2.52 24.27
N ALA A 67 3.29 -1.34 24.65
CA ALA A 67 2.55 -0.47 25.55
C ALA A 67 1.28 0.08 24.87
N ALA A 68 0.18 0.22 25.60
CA ALA A 68 -1.09 0.63 25.02
C ALA A 68 -1.07 2.05 24.41
N ASP A 69 -0.17 2.90 24.91
CA ASP A 69 0.09 4.27 24.47
C ASP A 69 1.21 4.38 23.42
N ASP A 70 1.88 3.27 23.07
CA ASP A 70 2.91 3.25 22.04
C ASP A 70 2.31 3.28 20.63
N ALA A 71 1.84 4.47 20.24
CA ALA A 71 1.27 4.73 18.92
C ALA A 71 2.26 4.40 17.78
N LYS A 72 3.57 4.52 18.03
CA LYS A 72 4.60 4.23 17.02
C LYS A 72 4.76 2.72 16.83
N GLY A 73 4.86 1.95 17.91
CA GLY A 73 4.93 0.49 17.86
C GLY A 73 3.66 -0.16 17.29
N ILE A 74 2.48 0.36 17.64
CA ILE A 74 1.20 -0.06 17.07
C ILE A 74 1.18 0.17 15.54
N ALA A 75 1.53 1.38 15.09
CA ALA A 75 1.55 1.71 13.67
C ALA A 75 2.61 0.90 12.90
N ALA A 76 3.78 0.67 13.51
CA ALA A 76 4.85 -0.14 12.94
C ALA A 76 4.42 -1.59 12.75
N THR A 77 3.81 -2.20 13.78
CA THR A 77 3.31 -3.58 13.75
C THR A 77 2.23 -3.76 12.69
N LYS A 78 1.25 -2.85 12.61
CA LYS A 78 0.21 -2.88 11.58
C LYS A 78 0.82 -2.83 10.17
N LYS A 79 1.78 -1.93 9.96
CA LYS A 79 2.45 -1.78 8.67
C LYS A 79 3.31 -2.99 8.30
N ALA A 80 3.97 -3.61 9.27
CA ALA A 80 4.77 -4.82 9.06
C ALA A 80 3.89 -5.97 8.56
N LEU A 81 2.76 -6.23 9.22
CA LEU A 81 1.89 -7.35 8.85
C LEU A 81 1.26 -7.17 7.46
N VAL A 82 0.80 -5.95 7.15
CA VAL A 82 0.29 -5.63 5.80
C VAL A 82 1.37 -5.85 4.74
N MET A 83 2.62 -5.48 5.01
CA MET A 83 3.74 -5.67 4.07
C MET A 83 4.11 -7.15 3.83
N VAL A 84 3.93 -8.01 4.83
CA VAL A 84 4.20 -9.45 4.72
C VAL A 84 3.08 -10.15 3.94
N ARG A 85 1.83 -9.76 4.20
CA ARG A 85 0.65 -10.43 3.64
C ARG A 85 0.24 -9.93 2.26
N CYS A 86 0.61 -8.70 1.89
CA CYS A 86 0.16 -8.09 0.65
C CYS A 86 1.29 -7.93 -0.36
N PRO A 87 1.08 -8.33 -1.62
CA PRO A 87 1.98 -7.95 -2.69
C PRO A 87 1.89 -6.45 -2.98
N GLY A 88 3.00 -5.85 -3.38
CA GLY A 88 3.08 -4.41 -3.67
C GLY A 88 4.46 -3.99 -4.13
N ARG A 89 4.62 -2.71 -4.49
CA ARG A 89 5.87 -2.14 -5.03
C ARG A 89 7.04 -2.43 -4.08
N LEU A 90 8.14 -2.95 -4.63
CA LEU A 90 9.39 -3.14 -3.88
C LEU A 90 9.83 -1.86 -3.13
N ARG A 91 9.62 -0.69 -3.74
CA ARG A 91 9.88 0.62 -3.12
C ARG A 91 9.08 0.86 -1.83
N ASP A 92 7.78 0.55 -1.85
CA ASP A 92 6.90 0.76 -0.70
C ASP A 92 7.25 -0.20 0.44
N ARG A 93 7.61 -1.44 0.09
CA ARG A 93 8.10 -2.45 1.03
C ARG A 93 9.44 -2.03 1.66
N ARG A 94 10.43 -1.60 0.85
CA ARG A 94 11.72 -1.07 1.34
C ARG A 94 11.52 0.14 2.27
N ARG A 95 10.62 1.06 1.92
CA ARG A 95 10.31 2.23 2.76
C ARG A 95 9.69 1.84 4.10
N ALA A 96 8.82 0.82 4.11
CA ALA A 96 8.23 0.30 5.34
C ALA A 96 9.28 -0.41 6.21
N ALA A 97 10.10 -1.28 5.62
CA ALA A 97 11.21 -1.95 6.29
C ALA A 97 12.20 -0.96 6.90
N LYS A 98 12.58 0.10 6.16
CA LYS A 98 13.46 1.15 6.68
C LYS A 98 12.88 1.86 7.90
N ARG A 99 11.58 2.17 7.91
CA ARG A 99 10.92 2.77 9.09
C ARG A 99 10.90 1.84 10.29
N LEU A 100 10.64 0.55 10.07
CA LEU A 100 10.68 -0.46 11.13
C LEU A 100 12.08 -0.58 11.73
N LEU A 101 13.10 -0.65 10.87
CA LEU A 101 14.48 -0.72 11.31
C LEU A 101 14.91 0.56 12.02
N GLN A 102 14.54 1.74 11.54
CA GLN A 102 14.80 3.00 12.28
C GLN A 102 14.18 3.00 13.68
N HIS A 103 13.03 2.33 13.86
CA HIS A 103 12.32 2.32 15.14
C HIS A 103 12.88 1.27 16.12
N TYR A 104 13.09 0.04 15.66
CA TYR A 104 13.49 -1.09 16.51
C TYR A 104 15.00 -1.37 16.54
N HIS A 105 15.70 -1.06 15.44
CA HIS A 105 17.13 -1.34 15.30
C HIS A 105 17.85 -0.19 14.56
N PRO A 106 17.89 1.02 15.16
CA PRO A 106 18.42 2.22 14.50
C PRO A 106 19.85 2.01 13.97
N ASN A 107 20.65 1.21 14.69
CA ASN A 107 22.05 0.93 14.39
C ASN A 107 22.28 0.23 13.03
N ILE A 108 21.29 -0.51 12.52
CA ILE A 108 21.36 -1.19 11.22
C ILE A 108 20.50 -0.51 10.14
N SER A 109 19.76 0.54 10.49
CA SER A 109 18.84 1.22 9.57
C SER A 109 19.55 1.96 8.42
N GLY A 110 20.84 2.27 8.56
CA GLY A 110 21.67 2.92 7.54
C GLY A 110 22.26 1.97 6.49
N LEU A 111 22.13 0.64 6.69
CA LEU A 111 22.70 -0.38 5.79
C LEU A 111 21.77 -0.78 4.63
N LEU A 112 20.59 -0.14 4.51
CA LEU A 112 19.53 -0.37 3.51
C LEU A 112 19.10 0.89 2.76
#